data_AF-A0A5C5WKC2-F1
#
_entry.id   AF-A0A5C5WKC2-F1
#
_cell.length_a   1.000
_cell.length_b   1.000
_cell.length_c   1.000
_cell.angle_alpha   90.00
_cell.angle_beta   90.00
_cell.angle_gamma   90.00
#
_symmetry.space_group_name_H-M   'P 1'
#
loop_
_entity.id
_entity.type
_entity.pdbx_description
1 polymer ?
#
loop_
_entity_poly.entity_id
_entity_poly.type
_entity_poly.pdbx_seq_one_letter_code
_entity_poly.pdbx_strand_id
1 'polypeptide(L)'
;MTASQPTPIALPPAEKHAFPFHIANLRYDLGLAKSLLGDPPYRDWVDGLGDADYWAFAYPCGLRVLYEFIEPLGAGMTGIANVFADLPEIEHAIRHLPFPKTIQTASTLDANSREIEAFSTMEPWAHPLGALTSFQVWRQGDDGNAMPVGHPTTERDAKCWVAELESHGHKQIYWHDHS
;
A
#
# COMPACT_ATOMS: atom_id res chain seq x y z
N MET A 1 -16.73 -8.02 5.97
CA MET A 1 -15.89 -8.36 7.14
C MET A 1 -14.86 -7.24 7.28
N THR A 2 -14.51 -6.80 8.49
CA THR A 2 -13.39 -5.85 8.65
C THR A 2 -12.13 -6.53 8.13
N ALA A 3 -11.47 -5.94 7.14
CA ALA A 3 -10.10 -6.32 6.79
C ALA A 3 -9.35 -6.53 8.11
N SER A 4 -8.78 -7.71 8.30
CA SER A 4 -8.08 -8.06 9.53
C SER A 4 -7.12 -6.92 9.86
N GLN A 5 -7.28 -6.36 11.07
CA GLN A 5 -6.69 -5.07 11.43
C GLN A 5 -5.16 -5.13 11.22
N PRO A 6 -4.56 -4.12 10.59
CA PRO A 6 -3.12 -4.06 10.46
C PRO A 6 -2.46 -4.05 11.85
N THR A 7 -1.30 -4.67 11.96
CA THR A 7 -0.51 -4.66 13.20
C THR A 7 0.57 -3.59 13.11
N PRO A 8 0.70 -2.69 14.10
CA PRO A 8 1.79 -1.72 14.15
C PRO A 8 3.15 -2.42 14.13
N ILE A 9 4.10 -1.88 13.36
CA ILE A 9 5.50 -2.30 13.33
C ILE A 9 6.33 -1.21 14.01
N ALA A 10 7.26 -1.60 14.86
CA ALA A 10 8.23 -0.67 15.42
C ALA A 10 9.16 -0.16 14.31
N LEU A 11 9.34 1.15 14.21
CA LEU A 11 10.25 1.78 13.24
C LEU A 11 11.50 2.27 13.96
N PRO A 12 12.63 1.56 13.90
CA PRO A 12 13.92 2.18 14.16
C PRO A 12 14.33 3.06 12.96
N PRO A 13 15.16 4.10 13.16
CA PRO A 13 15.51 5.07 12.11
C PRO A 13 16.12 4.45 10.84
N ALA A 14 16.84 3.34 10.98
CA ALA A 14 17.51 2.65 9.87
C ALA A 14 16.56 1.83 8.97
N GLU A 15 15.31 1.58 9.41
CA GLU A 15 14.38 0.71 8.70
C GLU A 15 13.51 1.42 7.65
N LYS A 16 13.66 2.74 7.46
CA LYS A 16 12.98 3.47 6.36
C LYS A 16 13.32 2.86 4.99
N HIS A 17 14.53 2.34 4.81
CA HIS A 17 14.95 1.67 3.58
C HIS A 17 14.20 0.36 3.29
N ALA A 18 13.49 -0.21 4.26
CA ALA A 18 12.63 -1.38 4.05
C ALA A 18 11.31 -1.06 3.33
N PHE A 19 11.04 0.22 3.06
CA PHE A 19 9.85 0.70 2.34
C PHE A 19 10.26 1.58 1.14
N PRO A 20 10.91 1.00 0.11
CA PRO A 20 11.56 1.79 -0.93
C PRO A 20 10.58 2.37 -1.96
N PHE A 21 9.31 1.94 -1.98
CA PHE A 21 8.37 2.31 -3.03
C PHE A 21 7.37 3.34 -2.54
N HIS A 22 7.35 4.51 -3.17
CA HIS A 22 6.37 5.55 -2.89
C HIS A 22 5.02 5.23 -3.53
N ILE A 23 3.96 5.11 -2.73
CA ILE A 23 2.65 4.63 -3.18
C ILE A 23 1.69 5.77 -3.44
N ALA A 24 1.66 6.77 -2.56
CA ALA A 24 0.73 7.87 -2.66
C ALA A 24 1.20 9.06 -1.84
N ASN A 25 0.70 10.24 -2.22
CA ASN A 25 0.65 11.40 -1.36
C ASN A 25 -0.75 11.53 -0.76
N LEU A 26 -0.85 11.89 0.51
CA LEU A 26 -2.10 12.22 1.17
C LEU A 26 -2.15 13.72 1.46
N ARG A 27 -3.29 14.35 1.16
CA ARG A 27 -3.62 15.68 1.67
C ARG A 27 -4.43 15.53 2.95
N TYR A 28 -3.89 15.94 4.08
CA TYR A 28 -4.49 15.58 5.37
C TYR A 28 -4.41 16.68 6.43
N ASP A 29 -5.25 16.52 7.45
CA ASP A 29 -5.13 17.14 8.77
C ASP A 29 -4.59 16.09 9.76
N LEU A 30 -3.54 16.43 10.53
CA LEU A 30 -2.91 15.53 11.49
C LEU A 30 -3.90 14.96 12.51
N GLY A 31 -4.96 15.71 12.83
CA GLY A 31 -6.06 15.22 13.65
C GLY A 31 -6.77 14.01 13.05
N LEU A 32 -7.00 14.02 11.73
CA LEU A 32 -7.57 12.88 11.01
C LEU A 32 -6.61 11.69 11.03
N ALA A 33 -5.31 11.91 10.81
CA ALA A 33 -4.30 10.86 10.85
C ALA A 33 -4.29 10.16 12.22
N LYS A 34 -4.25 10.93 13.32
CA LYS A 34 -4.29 10.38 14.68
C LYS A 34 -5.60 9.67 15.00
N SER A 35 -6.74 10.15 14.48
CA SER A 35 -8.02 9.48 14.67
C SER A 35 -8.11 8.10 13.99
N LEU A 36 -7.39 7.92 12.88
CA LEU A 36 -7.41 6.69 12.09
C LEU A 36 -6.29 5.72 12.46
N LEU A 37 -5.09 6.24 12.76
CA LEU A 37 -3.87 5.46 12.97
C LEU A 37 -3.45 5.41 14.45
N GLY A 38 -4.05 6.22 15.33
CA GLY A 38 -3.58 6.43 16.69
C GLY A 38 -2.39 7.39 16.77
N ASP A 39 -1.77 7.49 17.95
CA ASP A 39 -0.59 8.32 18.14
C ASP A 39 0.63 7.77 17.38
N PRO A 40 1.52 8.64 16.87
CA PRO A 40 2.69 8.22 16.14
C PRO A 40 3.66 7.46 17.05
N PRO A 41 4.07 6.23 16.70
CA PRO A 41 5.06 5.50 17.46
C PRO A 41 6.47 6.11 17.38
N TYR A 42 6.74 6.91 16.34
CA TYR A 42 8.04 7.51 16.11
C TYR A 42 7.90 8.92 15.52
N ARG A 43 8.75 9.84 15.99
CA ARG A 43 8.83 11.22 15.52
C ARG A 43 10.30 11.57 15.30
N ASP A 44 10.60 12.26 14.21
CA ASP A 44 11.96 12.66 13.84
C ASP A 44 11.98 14.06 13.24
N TRP A 45 13.14 14.71 13.27
CA TRP A 45 13.35 15.98 12.58
C TRP A 45 13.87 15.72 11.17
N VAL A 46 13.18 16.25 10.16
CA VAL A 46 13.61 16.21 8.77
C VAL A 46 14.17 17.56 8.38
N ASP A 47 15.47 17.59 8.08
CA ASP A 47 16.17 18.81 7.70
C ASP A 47 15.48 19.56 6.56
N GLY A 48 15.14 20.83 6.83
CA GLY A 48 14.47 21.70 5.88
C GLY A 48 12.95 21.50 5.75
N LEU A 49 12.38 20.48 6.41
CA LEU A 49 10.96 20.13 6.31
C LEU A 49 10.22 20.21 7.66
N GLY A 50 10.91 20.03 8.78
CA GLY A 50 10.35 20.14 10.13
C GLY A 50 10.19 18.78 10.83
N ASP A 51 9.30 18.74 11.84
CA ASP A 51 8.97 17.49 12.52
C ASP A 51 8.18 16.57 11.58
N ALA A 52 8.56 15.29 11.58
CA ALA A 52 7.88 14.24 10.85
C ALA A 52 7.41 13.14 11.80
N ASP A 53 6.12 12.80 11.70
CA ASP A 53 5.49 11.70 12.40
C ASP A 53 5.46 10.46 11.51
N TYR A 54 5.79 9.31 12.09
CA TYR A 54 5.90 8.05 11.37
C TYR A 54 5.01 6.97 11.97
N TRP A 55 4.31 6.26 11.09
CA TRP A 55 3.60 5.01 11.43
C TRP A 55 4.02 3.92 10.46
N ALA A 56 4.23 2.69 10.94
CA ALA A 56 4.32 1.54 10.06
C ALA A 56 3.39 0.43 10.49
N PHE A 57 2.91 -0.30 9.50
CA PHE A 57 1.91 -1.35 9.67
C PHE A 57 2.23 -2.55 8.79
N ALA A 58 1.97 -3.75 9.33
CA ALA A 58 1.94 -5.01 8.61
C ALA A 58 0.49 -5.46 8.47
N TYR A 59 0.07 -5.68 7.24
CA TYR A 59 -1.24 -6.24 6.93
C TYR A 59 -1.18 -7.77 6.91
N PRO A 60 -2.28 -8.48 7.19
CA PRO A 60 -2.28 -9.94 7.21
C PRO A 60 -1.99 -10.61 5.86
N CYS A 61 -2.14 -9.88 4.76
CA CYS A 61 -1.69 -10.33 3.44
C CYS A 61 -0.17 -10.29 3.26
N GLY A 62 0.58 -9.74 4.24
CA GLY A 62 2.02 -9.56 4.18
C GLY A 62 2.46 -8.21 3.59
N LEU A 63 1.54 -7.35 3.15
CA LEU A 63 1.87 -5.97 2.76
C LEU A 63 2.39 -5.19 3.97
N ARG A 64 3.45 -4.41 3.78
CA ARG A 64 3.94 -3.48 4.80
C ARG A 64 3.86 -2.05 4.27
N VAL A 65 3.30 -1.15 5.07
CA VAL A 65 3.13 0.26 4.71
C VAL A 65 3.80 1.14 5.76
N LEU A 66 4.51 2.16 5.29
CA LEU A 66 5.05 3.25 6.09
C LEU A 66 4.31 4.53 5.71
N TYR A 67 3.87 5.27 6.73
CA TYR A 67 3.37 6.61 6.56
C TYR A 67 4.37 7.59 7.17
N GLU A 68 4.70 8.63 6.40
CA GLU A 68 5.48 9.77 6.84
C GLU A 68 4.63 11.02 6.72
N PHE A 69 4.38 11.68 7.85
CA PHE A 69 3.55 12.86 7.96
C PHE A 69 4.43 14.03 8.36
N ILE A 70 4.67 14.96 7.44
CA ILE A 70 5.53 16.13 7.70
C ILE A 70 4.64 17.29 8.16
N GLU A 71 4.84 17.77 9.38
CA GLU A 71 4.13 18.94 9.89
C GLU A 71 4.65 20.20 9.16
N PRO A 72 3.81 20.93 8.39
CA PRO A 72 4.27 22.12 7.70
C PRO A 72 4.63 23.23 8.71
N LEU A 73 5.67 24.00 8.42
CA LEU A 73 6.19 25.09 9.26
C LEU A 73 5.25 26.33 9.40
N GLY A 74 3.93 26.18 9.17
CA GLY A 74 2.94 27.25 9.22
C GLY A 74 1.57 26.78 9.70
N ALA A 75 1.00 27.49 10.67
CA ALA A 75 -0.33 27.21 11.22
C ALA A 75 -1.42 27.33 10.13
N GLY A 76 -2.24 26.28 9.99
CA GLY A 76 -3.37 26.25 9.04
C GLY A 76 -3.05 25.72 7.65
N MET A 77 -1.84 25.21 7.41
CA MET A 77 -1.52 24.50 6.18
C MET A 77 -1.91 23.01 6.26
N THR A 78 -2.49 22.49 5.18
CA THR A 78 -2.69 21.05 5.00
C THR A 78 -1.32 20.39 4.84
N GLY A 79 -1.02 19.39 5.67
CA GLY A 79 0.22 18.62 5.56
C GLY A 79 0.21 17.73 4.32
N ILE A 80 1.40 17.31 3.89
CA ILE A 80 1.57 16.27 2.87
C ILE A 80 2.13 15.05 3.58
N ALA A 81 1.45 13.91 3.43
CA ALA A 81 1.96 12.65 3.94
C ALA A 81 2.38 11.79 2.77
N ASN A 82 3.56 11.19 2.91
CA ASN A 82 4.07 10.22 1.98
C ASN A 82 3.69 8.83 2.49
N VAL A 83 3.16 8.01 1.59
CA VAL A 83 2.89 6.59 1.86
C VAL A 83 3.91 5.78 1.09
N PHE A 84 4.59 4.87 1.77
CA PHE A 84 5.56 3.96 1.18
C PHE A 84 5.17 2.51 1.45
N ALA A 85 5.63 1.59 0.60
CA ALA A 85 5.43 0.16 0.79
C ALA A 85 6.71 -0.65 0.55
N ASP A 86 6.68 -1.91 0.99
CA ASP A 86 7.72 -2.91 0.81
C ASP A 86 7.86 -3.40 -0.64
N LEU A 87 6.79 -3.34 -1.43
CA LEU A 87 6.78 -3.74 -2.85
C LEU A 87 6.00 -2.73 -3.72
N PRO A 88 6.27 -2.65 -5.04
CA PRO A 88 5.69 -1.64 -5.94
C PRO A 88 4.26 -2.00 -6.39
N GLU A 89 3.43 -2.50 -5.48
CA GLU A 89 2.05 -2.93 -5.74
C GLU A 89 1.07 -1.78 -5.43
N ILE A 90 1.13 -0.69 -6.21
CA ILE A 90 0.46 0.58 -5.89
C ILE A 90 -1.05 0.40 -5.68
N GLU A 91 -1.74 -0.28 -6.61
CA GLU A 91 -3.18 -0.49 -6.52
C GLU A 91 -3.57 -1.32 -5.28
N HIS A 92 -2.79 -2.36 -4.98
CA HIS A 92 -2.97 -3.20 -3.81
C HIS A 92 -2.82 -2.38 -2.52
N ALA A 93 -1.73 -1.63 -2.40
CA ALA A 93 -1.44 -0.84 -1.22
C ALA A 93 -2.52 0.24 -0.98
N ILE A 94 -3.01 0.89 -2.04
CA ILE A 94 -4.10 1.88 -1.96
C ILE A 94 -5.39 1.29 -1.37
N ARG A 95 -5.75 0.04 -1.71
CA ARG A 95 -6.94 -0.63 -1.16
C ARG A 95 -6.84 -0.85 0.35
N HIS A 96 -5.63 -0.91 0.88
CA HIS A 96 -5.36 -1.10 2.31
C HIS A 96 -5.31 0.21 3.11
N LEU A 97 -5.19 1.36 2.46
CA LEU A 97 -5.08 2.64 3.17
C LEU A 97 -6.41 2.99 3.85
N PRO A 98 -6.41 3.36 5.14
CA PRO A 98 -7.63 3.70 5.89
C PRO A 98 -8.18 5.10 5.53
N PHE A 99 -7.60 5.75 4.52
CA PHE A 99 -7.90 7.11 4.12
C PHE A 99 -8.94 7.12 2.98
N PRO A 100 -9.84 8.10 2.91
CA PRO A 100 -10.73 8.26 1.75
C PRO A 100 -9.93 8.45 0.45
N LYS A 101 -10.33 7.79 -0.64
CA LYS A 101 -9.65 7.94 -1.95
C LYS A 101 -9.58 9.40 -2.43
N THR A 102 -10.50 10.26 -2.02
CA THR A 102 -10.56 11.68 -2.39
C THR A 102 -9.37 12.50 -1.88
N ILE A 103 -8.66 12.01 -0.86
CA ILE A 103 -7.49 12.68 -0.30
C ILE A 103 -6.17 12.01 -0.70
N GLN A 104 -6.25 10.97 -1.52
CA GLN A 104 -5.10 10.21 -1.99
C GLN A 104 -4.77 10.63 -3.43
N THR A 105 -3.50 10.97 -3.65
CA THR A 105 -2.93 11.04 -4.99
C THR A 105 -1.99 9.86 -5.15
N ALA A 106 -2.46 8.83 -5.83
CA ALA A 106 -1.67 7.64 -6.16
C ALA A 106 -0.43 8.03 -6.98
N SER A 107 0.70 7.43 -6.64
CA SER A 107 1.87 7.44 -7.50
C SER A 107 1.62 6.58 -8.73
N THR A 108 2.31 6.87 -9.82
CA THR A 108 2.26 6.02 -11.01
C THR A 108 3.44 5.04 -10.98
N LEU A 109 3.29 3.90 -11.65
CA LEU A 109 4.42 2.98 -11.86
C LEU A 109 5.59 3.71 -12.55
N ASP A 110 5.30 4.60 -13.50
CA ASP A 110 6.31 5.44 -14.16
C ASP A 110 7.06 6.35 -13.17
N ALA A 111 6.35 6.90 -12.17
CA ALA A 111 6.96 7.74 -11.15
C ALA A 111 7.92 6.96 -10.23
N ASN A 112 7.70 5.65 -10.08
CA ASN A 112 8.55 4.73 -9.31
C ASN A 112 9.58 3.98 -10.16
N SER A 113 9.68 4.27 -11.47
CA SER A 113 10.49 3.48 -12.40
C SER A 113 11.96 3.38 -11.98
N ARG A 114 12.52 4.45 -11.39
CA ARG A 114 13.90 4.48 -10.90
C ARG A 114 14.10 3.64 -9.66
N GLU A 115 13.16 3.70 -8.72
CA GLU A 115 13.15 2.92 -7.49
C GLU A 115 12.99 1.43 -7.80
N ILE A 116 12.12 1.11 -8.75
CA ILE A 116 11.88 -0.23 -9.29
C ILE A 116 13.15 -0.78 -9.96
N GLU A 117 13.82 0.02 -10.80
CA GLU A 117 15.09 -0.36 -11.44
C GLU A 117 16.18 -0.60 -10.40
N ALA A 118 16.37 0.35 -9.46
CA ALA A 118 17.35 0.23 -8.40
C ALA A 118 17.12 -1.02 -7.53
N PHE A 119 15.88 -1.28 -7.11
CA PHE A 119 15.51 -2.46 -6.34
C PHE A 119 15.81 -3.77 -7.10
N SER A 120 15.48 -3.81 -8.39
CA SER A 120 15.76 -4.99 -9.24
C SER A 120 17.24 -5.31 -9.37
N THR A 121 18.10 -4.29 -9.33
CA THR A 121 19.55 -4.49 -9.39
C THR A 121 20.15 -4.93 -8.05
N MET A 122 19.59 -4.46 -6.93
CA MET A 122 20.09 -4.77 -5.59
C MET A 122 19.62 -6.11 -5.07
N GLU A 123 18.35 -6.46 -5.34
CA GLU A 123 17.72 -7.68 -4.87
C GLU A 123 17.13 -8.49 -6.05
N PRO A 124 17.96 -8.99 -7.00
CA PRO A 124 17.49 -9.70 -8.19
C PRO A 124 16.71 -11.00 -7.89
N TRP A 125 16.75 -11.48 -6.65
CA TRP A 125 15.98 -12.64 -6.15
C TRP A 125 14.70 -12.23 -5.41
N ALA A 126 14.55 -10.96 -5.02
CA ALA A 126 13.35 -10.47 -4.36
C ALA A 126 12.25 -10.30 -5.41
N HIS A 127 11.38 -11.31 -5.51
CA HIS A 127 10.18 -11.39 -6.34
C HIS A 127 10.29 -10.72 -7.71
N PRO A 128 10.45 -11.48 -8.81
CA PRO A 128 10.67 -10.87 -10.11
C PRO A 128 9.55 -9.87 -10.36
N LEU A 129 9.88 -8.64 -10.76
CA LEU A 129 8.86 -7.65 -11.12
C LEU A 129 7.84 -8.21 -12.15
N GLY A 130 8.20 -9.26 -12.89
CA GLY A 130 7.27 -10.03 -13.73
C GLY A 130 6.09 -10.64 -12.95
N ALA A 131 6.27 -10.99 -11.67
CA ALA A 131 5.23 -11.44 -10.75
C ALA A 131 4.19 -10.36 -10.43
N LEU A 132 4.48 -9.07 -10.68
CA LEU A 132 3.57 -7.97 -10.36
C LEU A 132 2.27 -8.02 -11.17
N THR A 133 2.31 -8.68 -12.32
CA THR A 133 1.15 -8.86 -13.19
C THR A 133 1.00 -10.32 -13.59
N SER A 134 1.47 -11.27 -12.78
CA SER A 134 1.42 -12.70 -13.12
C SER A 134 0.10 -13.38 -12.73
N PHE A 135 -0.72 -12.75 -11.90
CA PHE A 135 -1.95 -13.36 -11.38
C PHE A 135 -3.18 -12.62 -11.87
N GLN A 136 -4.16 -13.34 -12.40
CA GLN A 136 -5.46 -12.77 -12.78
C GLN A 136 -6.53 -13.38 -11.87
N VAL A 137 -7.34 -12.51 -11.27
CA VAL A 137 -8.54 -12.92 -10.52
C VAL A 137 -9.68 -13.14 -11.50
N TRP A 138 -10.43 -14.22 -11.30
CA TRP A 138 -11.57 -14.61 -12.10
C TRP A 138 -12.78 -14.85 -11.21
N ARG A 139 -13.95 -14.56 -11.78
CA ARG A 139 -15.24 -14.93 -11.24
C ARG A 139 -15.96 -15.81 -12.23
N GLN A 140 -16.59 -16.87 -11.75
CA GLN A 140 -17.59 -17.60 -12.54
C GLN A 140 -18.97 -16.99 -12.32
N GLY A 141 -19.68 -16.70 -13.41
CA GLY A 141 -21.08 -16.29 -13.39
C GLY A 141 -22.02 -17.49 -13.16
N ASP A 142 -23.28 -17.20 -12.85
CA ASP A 142 -24.31 -18.23 -12.67
C ASP A 142 -24.60 -19.01 -13.97
N ASP A 143 -24.22 -18.45 -15.11
CA ASP A 143 -24.26 -19.07 -16.44
C ASP A 143 -23.08 -20.03 -16.70
N GLY A 144 -22.17 -20.17 -15.75
CA GLY A 144 -20.97 -21.00 -15.84
C GLY A 144 -19.80 -20.32 -16.57
N ASN A 145 -19.98 -19.11 -17.10
CA ASN A 145 -18.92 -18.41 -17.84
C ASN A 145 -17.95 -17.72 -16.88
N ALA A 146 -16.66 -17.85 -17.16
CA ALA A 146 -15.61 -17.18 -16.42
C ALA A 146 -15.36 -15.78 -16.98
N MET A 147 -15.24 -14.79 -16.10
CA MET A 147 -14.90 -13.41 -16.44
C MET A 147 -13.77 -12.89 -15.53
N PRO A 148 -12.79 -12.15 -16.08
CA PRO A 148 -11.72 -11.59 -15.28
C PRO A 148 -12.27 -10.47 -14.39
N VAL A 149 -11.70 -10.36 -13.19
CA VAL A 149 -11.99 -9.28 -12.23
C VAL A 149 -10.75 -8.43 -12.09
N GLY A 150 -10.86 -7.15 -12.45
CA GLY A 150 -9.74 -6.21 -12.39
C GLY A 150 -8.62 -6.55 -13.39
N HIS A 151 -7.48 -5.89 -13.21
CA HIS A 151 -6.27 -6.11 -14.01
C HIS A 151 -5.43 -7.25 -13.44
N PRO A 152 -4.55 -7.86 -14.26
CA PRO A 152 -3.44 -8.69 -13.78
C PRO A 152 -2.69 -8.01 -12.64
N THR A 153 -2.38 -8.78 -11.60
CA THR A 153 -1.83 -8.29 -10.34
C THR A 153 -0.89 -9.33 -9.72
N THR A 154 -0.49 -9.12 -8.48
CA THR A 154 0.41 -10.00 -7.74
C THR A 154 -0.37 -11.11 -7.06
N GLU A 155 0.30 -12.21 -6.69
CA GLU A 155 -0.35 -13.31 -5.96
C GLU A 155 -1.00 -12.80 -4.66
N ARG A 156 -0.29 -11.90 -3.97
CA ARG A 156 -0.72 -11.29 -2.71
C ARG A 156 -1.99 -10.46 -2.90
N ASP A 157 -2.02 -9.59 -3.90
CA ASP A 157 -3.18 -8.77 -4.22
C ASP A 157 -4.38 -9.61 -4.69
N ALA A 158 -4.12 -10.66 -5.49
CA ALA A 158 -5.13 -11.62 -5.93
C ALA A 158 -5.78 -12.34 -4.75
N LYS A 159 -4.99 -12.79 -3.76
CA LYS A 159 -5.51 -13.37 -2.50
C LYS A 159 -6.38 -12.37 -1.74
N CYS A 160 -5.98 -11.09 -1.66
CA CYS A 160 -6.80 -10.05 -1.05
C CYS A 160 -8.15 -9.87 -1.77
N TRP A 161 -8.13 -9.84 -3.11
CA TRP A 161 -9.35 -9.77 -3.92
C TRP A 161 -10.31 -10.93 -3.66
N VAL A 162 -9.81 -12.17 -3.63
CA VAL A 162 -10.66 -13.34 -3.36
C VAL A 162 -11.28 -13.24 -1.97
N ALA A 163 -10.48 -12.96 -0.94
CA ALA A 163 -10.97 -12.81 0.42
C ALA A 163 -12.01 -11.69 0.54
N GLU A 164 -11.79 -10.54 -0.11
CA GLU A 164 -12.73 -9.41 -0.13
C GLU A 164 -14.06 -9.80 -0.77
N LEU A 165 -14.02 -10.39 -1.97
CA LEU A 165 -15.22 -10.79 -2.71
C LEU A 165 -16.02 -11.88 -1.98
N GLU A 166 -15.33 -12.88 -1.44
CA GLU A 166 -15.96 -13.93 -0.62
C GLU A 166 -16.62 -13.34 0.64
N SER A 167 -16.00 -12.33 1.26
CA SER A 167 -16.58 -11.64 2.42
C SER A 167 -17.86 -10.87 2.11
N HIS A 168 -18.09 -10.54 0.84
CA HIS A 168 -19.32 -9.94 0.32
C HIS A 168 -20.33 -10.99 -0.20
N GLY A 169 -20.05 -12.27 0.00
CA GLY A 169 -20.93 -13.37 -0.39
C GLY A 169 -20.81 -13.76 -1.86
N HIS A 170 -19.84 -13.23 -2.61
CA HIS A 170 -19.52 -13.77 -3.92
C HIS A 170 -18.92 -15.16 -3.78
N LYS A 171 -19.32 -16.07 -4.67
CA LYS A 171 -18.81 -17.45 -4.72
C LYS A 171 -18.12 -17.68 -6.06
N GLN A 172 -17.38 -18.80 -6.16
CA GLN A 172 -16.68 -19.20 -7.38
C GLN A 172 -15.69 -18.14 -7.87
N ILE A 173 -14.98 -17.54 -6.92
CA ILE A 173 -13.86 -16.65 -7.18
C ILE A 173 -12.58 -17.48 -7.07
N TYR A 174 -11.69 -17.33 -8.04
CA TYR A 174 -10.39 -17.99 -8.04
C TYR A 174 -9.36 -17.09 -8.71
N TRP A 175 -8.09 -17.43 -8.55
CA TRP A 175 -7.00 -16.81 -9.26
C TRP A 175 -6.13 -17.89 -9.89
N HIS A 176 -5.45 -17.56 -10.98
CA HIS A 176 -4.43 -18.42 -11.53
C HIS A 176 -3.25 -17.59 -12.03
N ASP A 177 -2.09 -18.22 -12.04
CA ASP A 177 -0.89 -17.70 -12.68
C ASP A 177 -1.08 -17.74 -14.21
N HIS A 178 -0.71 -16.66 -14.89
CA HIS A 178 -0.75 -16.54 -16.36
C HIS A 178 0.58 -16.06 -16.95
N SER A 179 1.66 -16.14 -16.15
CA SER A 179 3.03 -15.93 -16.62
C SER A 179 3.56 -17.05 -17.51
#